data_AF-A0A0I9SKN9-F1
#
_entry.id   AF-A0A0I9SKN9-F1
#
_cell.length_a   1.000
_cell.length_b   1.000
_cell.length_c   1.000
_cell.angle_alpha   90.00
_cell.angle_beta   90.00
_cell.angle_gamma   90.00
#
_symmetry.space_group_name_H-M   'P 1'
#
loop_
_entity.id
_entity.type
_entity.pdbx_description
1 polymer ?
#
loop_
_entity_poly.entity_id
_entity_poly.type
_entity_poly.pdbx_seq_one_letter_code
_entity_poly.pdbx_strand_id
1 'polypeptide(L)' 'MKTIITRAGNGSKVVCLGNLAQIDTPYLSATSSGLTYLTERFKDFSHGVHITLQGVPRSVLAEYAEAHM' A
#
# COMPACT_ATOMS: atom_id res chain seq x y z
N MET A 1 5.15 11.11 -2.05
CA MET A 1 5.56 9.83 -2.68
C MET A 1 6.53 10.02 -3.84
N LYS A 2 6.19 10.82 -4.86
CA LYS A 2 7.10 11.17 -5.97
C LYS A 2 8.51 11.53 -5.50
N THR A 3 8.62 12.41 -4.50
CA THR A 3 9.90 12.85 -3.92
C THR A 3 10.78 11.72 -3.39
N ILE A 4 10.18 10.67 -2.83
CA ILE A 4 10.92 9.50 -2.32
C ILE A 4 11.43 8.67 -3.49
N ILE A 5 10.55 8.38 -4.46
CA ILE A 5 10.87 7.55 -5.63
C ILE A 5 11.95 8.19 -6.49
N THR A 6 11.87 9.50 -6.73
CA THR A 6 12.87 10.23 -7.55
C THR A 6 14.25 10.32 -6.91
N ARG A 7 14.39 9.92 -5.64
CA ARG A 7 15.67 9.86 -4.92
C ARG A 7 16.26 8.45 -4.86
N ALA A 8 15.57 7.42 -5.37
CA ALA A 8 16.08 6.07 -5.41
C ALA A 8 17.33 6.00 -6.31
N GLY A 9 18.44 5.54 -5.75
CA GLY A 9 19.70 5.35 -6.48
C GLY A 9 19.72 4.06 -7.30
N ASN A 10 20.74 3.91 -8.14
CA ASN A 10 20.95 2.67 -8.90
C ASN A 10 21.06 1.45 -7.94
N GLY A 11 20.47 0.32 -8.34
CA GLY A 11 20.40 -0.90 -7.54
C GLY A 11 19.33 -0.90 -6.44
N SER A 12 18.65 0.22 -6.20
CA SER A 12 17.59 0.30 -5.18
C SER A 12 16.26 -0.25 -5.67
N LYS A 13 15.46 -0.78 -4.75
CA LYS A 13 14.06 -1.13 -4.98
C LYS A 13 13.18 -0.34 -4.01
N VAL A 14 12.05 0.14 -4.49
CA VAL A 14 11.03 0.79 -3.65
C VAL A 14 9.84 -0.14 -3.56
N VAL A 15 9.45 -0.49 -2.34
CA VAL A 15 8.27 -1.31 -2.07
C VAL A 15 7.28 -0.45 -1.30
N CYS A 16 6.10 -0.22 -1.87
CA CYS A 16 5.02 0.50 -1.21
C CYS A 16 3.96 -0.49 -0.76
N LEU A 17 3.67 -0.49 0.54
CA LEU A 17 2.67 -1.36 1.18
C LEU A 17 1.59 -0.49 1.80
N GLY A 18 0.37 -1.01 1.88
CA GLY A 18 -0.72 -0.35 2.57
C GLY A 18 -2.02 -1.14 2.48
N ASN A 19 -2.94 -0.82 3.37
CA ASN A 19 -4.28 -1.39 3.40
C ASN A 19 -5.30 -0.28 3.13
N LEU A 20 -5.96 -0.32 1.97
CA LEU A 20 -6.94 0.69 1.59
C LEU A 20 -8.19 0.70 2.49
N ALA A 21 -8.44 -0.38 3.24
CA ALA A 21 -9.55 -0.47 4.20
C ALA A 21 -9.23 0.15 5.57
N GLN A 22 -7.96 0.50 5.85
CA GLN A 22 -7.53 1.10 7.12
C GLN A 22 -7.12 2.57 6.93
N ILE A 23 -7.92 3.32 6.18
CA ILE A 23 -7.77 4.77 6.06
C ILE A 23 -8.71 5.42 7.08
N ASP A 24 -8.14 6.09 8.06
CA ASP A 24 -8.82 6.63 9.25
C ASP A 24 -8.85 8.17 9.28
N THR A 25 -8.65 8.82 8.12
CA THR A 25 -8.65 10.27 8.00
C THR A 25 -9.73 10.76 7.04
N PRO A 26 -10.46 11.85 7.37
CA PRO A 26 -11.54 12.36 6.51
C PRO A 26 -11.04 12.95 5.18
N TYR A 27 -9.73 13.18 5.04
CA TYR A 27 -9.14 13.84 3.87
C TYR A 27 -8.63 12.86 2.80
N LEU A 28 -8.63 11.56 3.08
CA LEU A 28 -8.17 10.53 2.15
C LEU A 28 -9.21 9.42 2.02
N SER A 29 -9.28 8.85 0.82
CA SER A 29 -10.09 7.69 0.52
C SER A 29 -9.24 6.62 -0.14
N ALA A 30 -9.78 5.42 -0.29
CA ALA A 30 -9.15 4.36 -1.06
C ALA A 30 -8.82 4.82 -2.50
N THR A 31 -9.64 5.66 -3.11
CA THR A 31 -9.42 6.15 -4.49
C THR A 31 -8.47 7.35 -4.58
N SER A 32 -8.32 8.15 -3.51
CA SER A 32 -7.42 9.30 -3.47
C SER A 32 -6.09 9.03 -2.73
N SER A 33 -5.89 7.81 -2.24
CA SER A 33 -4.68 7.44 -1.50
C SER A 33 -3.42 7.51 -2.37
N GLY A 34 -2.27 7.75 -1.73
CA GLY A 34 -0.97 7.70 -2.40
C GLY A 34 -0.67 6.33 -3.03
N LEU A 35 -1.17 5.24 -2.45
CA LEU A 35 -0.97 3.88 -2.96
C LEU A 35 -1.75 3.63 -4.26
N THR A 36 -3.00 4.10 -4.32
CA THR A 36 -3.82 4.04 -5.53
C THR A 36 -3.25 4.93 -6.62
N TYR A 37 -2.79 6.13 -6.27
CA TYR A 37 -2.11 7.01 -7.20
C TYR A 37 -0.85 6.36 -7.80
N LEU A 38 0.00 5.72 -6.97
CA LEU A 38 1.16 4.99 -7.48
C LEU A 38 0.77 3.83 -8.38
N THR A 39 -0.22 3.04 -7.97
CA THR A 39 -0.66 1.86 -8.73
C THR A 39 -1.08 2.26 -10.14
N GLU A 40 -1.88 3.32 -10.26
CA GLU A 40 -2.32 3.80 -11.56
C GLU A 40 -1.17 4.38 -12.41
N ARG A 41 -0.24 5.13 -11.81
CA ARG A 41 0.86 5.76 -12.55
C ARG A 41 1.97 4.79 -12.97
N PHE A 42 2.09 3.66 -12.29
CA PHE A 42 3.11 2.65 -12.57
C PHE A 42 2.55 1.38 -13.22
N LYS A 43 1.25 1.33 -13.56
CA LYS A 43 0.61 0.15 -14.16
C LYS A 43 1.29 -0.35 -15.45
N ASP A 44 1.84 0.58 -16.23
CA ASP A 44 2.53 0.31 -17.49
C ASP A 44 4.07 0.36 -17.35
N PHE A 45 4.59 0.49 -16.12
CA PHE A 45 6.02 0.50 -15.88
C PHE A 45 6.59 -0.92 -15.98
N SER A 46 7.38 -1.18 -17.03
CA SER A 46 7.90 -2.50 -17.37
C SER A 46 8.82 -3.15 -16.34
N HIS A 47 9.27 -2.43 -15.31
CA HIS A 47 10.10 -2.97 -14.22
C HIS A 47 9.39 -2.93 -12.87
N GLY A 48 8.07 -2.70 -12.88
CA GLY A 48 7.20 -2.71 -11.71
C GLY A 48 6.27 -3.92 -11.69
N VAL A 49 5.72 -4.21 -10.51
CA VAL A 49 4.62 -5.16 -10.35
C VAL A 49 3.70 -4.66 -9.24
N HIS A 50 2.40 -4.84 -9.45
CA HIS A 50 1.39 -4.61 -8.42
C HIS A 50 0.90 -5.97 -7.93
N ILE A 51 0.97 -6.18 -6.62
CA ILE A 51 0.55 -7.43 -5.99
C ILE A 51 -0.54 -7.09 -4.97
N THR A 52 -1.72 -7.69 -5.15
CA THR A 52 -2.80 -7.62 -4.17
C THR A 52 -2.74 -8.87 -3.30
N LEU A 53 -2.41 -8.69 -2.03
CA LEU A 53 -2.46 -9.78 -1.04
C LEU A 53 -3.92 -9.98 -0.62
N GLN A 54 -4.44 -11.18 -0.83
CA GLN A 54 -5.85 -11.53 -0.55
C GLN A 54 -6.13 -11.79 0.94
N GLY A 55 -5.10 -11.85 1.77
CA GLY A 55 -5.23 -12.12 3.19
C GLY A 55 -3.87 -12.07 3.89
N VAL A 56 -3.90 -12.05 5.21
CA VAL A 56 -2.72 -12.05 6.06
C VAL A 56 -2.93 -13.09 7.16
N PRO A 57 -1.95 -13.94 7.48
CA PRO A 57 -2.02 -14.77 8.67
C PRO A 57 -2.10 -13.87 9.91
N ARG A 58 -3.19 -14.01 10.67
CA ARG A 58 -3.39 -13.26 11.90
C ARG A 58 -2.96 -14.10 13.10
N SER A 59 -2.42 -13.45 14.11
CA SER A 59 -2.20 -14.12 15.39
C SER A 59 -3.54 -14.23 16.14
N VAL A 60 -3.61 -15.16 17.09
CA VAL A 60 -4.79 -15.32 17.98
C VAL A 60 -5.16 -13.99 18.66
N LEU A 61 -4.16 -13.17 19.03
CA LEU A 61 -4.39 -11.84 19.62
C LEU A 61 -5.07 -10.88 18.63
N ALA A 62 -4.60 -10.85 17.38
CA ALA A 62 -5.15 -9.96 16.37
C ALA A 62 -6.59 -10.35 15.99
N GLU A 63 -6.87 -11.66 15.87
CA GLU A 63 -8.24 -12.15 15.66
C GLU A 63 -9.18 -11.80 16.81
N TYR A 64 -8.72 -11.96 18.06
CA TYR A 64 -9.51 -11.59 19.23
C TYR A 64 -9.85 -10.09 19.24
N ALA A 65 -8.86 -9.23 18.98
CA ALA A 65 -9.07 -7.78 18.96
C ALA A 65 -10.10 -7.35 17.89
N GLU A 66 -10.00 -7.88 16.67
CA GLU A 66 -10.92 -7.52 15.57
C GLU A 66 -12.37 -7.96 15.79
N ALA A 67 -12.59 -9.05 16.53
CA ALA A 67 -13.94 -9.51 16.86
C ALA A 67 -14.59 -8.74 18.03
N HIS A 68 -13.82 -8.01 18.84
CA HIS A 68 -14.29 -7.43 20.11
C HIS A 68 -14.00 -5.93 20.28
N MET A 69 -13.35 -5.27 19.33
CA MET A 69 -13.06 -3.82 19.32
C MET A 69 -13.54 -3.20 18.00
#